data_AF-A0A3P3ZPX8-F1
#
_entry.id   AF-A0A3P3ZPX8-F1
#
_cell.length_a   1.000
_cell.length_b   1.000
_cell.length_c   1.000
_cell.angle_alpha   90.00
_cell.angle_beta   90.00
_cell.angle_gamma   90.00
#
_symmetry.space_group_name_H-M   'P 1'
#
loop_
_entity.id
_entity.type
_entity.pdbx_description
1 polymer ?
#
loop_
_entity_poly.entity_id
_entity_poly.type
_entity_poly.pdbx_seq_one_letter_code
_entity_poly.pdbx_strand_id
1 'polypeptide(L)'
;MVWGRMLHEDLLAMAKCGADIVNLSIPVSDLQIFNKIARDRKWVLNTISRQVSEARDLGIEVSVGGEDSSRADLNFLMQVMETAQIAGARRFRFADTMGLLDPFTTFDRIQQLKRNSDLEIEIHAHDDLGLATANTLAAVTAGATHVNTTVNGLGERAGNAPLEEVVMGLRHLYGIETGINARCFPEISELVACASGRPIPANKCIVGSSVFTHESGIHIDGLLKNVTNYQNFDPAEVGREHCLVLGKHSGSKSVLNAYAKLGILLNDAEVKSILGRIRNHAIANKQTPNAGDLKRFYAETLSILPPPH
;
A
#
# COMPACT_ATOMS: atom_id res chain seq x y z
N MET A 1 12.96 -7.77 14.49
CA MET A 1 12.46 -6.68 15.36
C MET A 1 11.19 -7.13 16.07
N VAL A 2 11.00 -6.74 17.33
CA VAL A 2 9.75 -6.91 18.09
C VAL A 2 9.31 -5.58 18.69
N TRP A 3 8.00 -5.39 18.88
CA TRP A 3 7.41 -4.16 19.41
C TRP A 3 6.79 -4.42 20.79
N GLY A 4 6.91 -3.45 21.69
CA GLY A 4 6.30 -3.50 23.01
C GLY A 4 6.15 -2.11 23.62
N ARG A 5 5.40 -2.02 24.71
CA ARG A 5 5.30 -0.78 25.48
C ARG A 5 6.67 -0.51 26.13
N MET A 6 6.97 0.75 26.40
CA MET A 6 8.17 1.16 27.13
C MET A 6 8.05 0.87 28.64
N LEU A 7 7.86 -0.41 28.98
CA LEU A 7 7.77 -0.94 30.33
C LEU A 7 8.86 -2.00 30.51
N HIS A 8 9.38 -2.07 31.74
CA HIS A 8 10.45 -3.01 32.08
C HIS A 8 10.03 -4.47 31.85
N GLU A 9 8.79 -4.84 32.20
CA GLU A 9 8.24 -6.17 31.96
C GLU A 9 8.18 -6.54 30.47
N ASP A 10 7.75 -5.61 29.61
CA ASP A 10 7.69 -5.81 28.17
C ASP A 10 9.10 -5.94 27.59
N LEU A 11 10.06 -5.12 28.06
CA LEU A 11 11.47 -5.22 27.66
C LEU A 11 12.06 -6.60 27.97
N LEU A 12 11.84 -7.11 29.19
CA LEU A 12 12.30 -8.46 29.56
C LEU A 12 11.62 -9.57 28.75
N ALA A 13 10.35 -9.39 28.37
CA ALA A 13 9.66 -10.33 27.49
C ALA A 13 10.25 -10.29 26.07
N MET A 14 10.48 -9.10 25.52
CA MET A 14 11.08 -8.90 24.20
C MET A 14 12.51 -9.45 24.11
N ALA A 15 13.32 -9.29 25.17
CA ALA A 15 14.67 -9.84 25.23
C ALA A 15 14.71 -11.37 25.06
N LYS A 16 13.64 -12.07 25.49
CA LYS A 16 13.51 -13.52 25.34
C LYS A 16 13.13 -13.96 23.92
N CYS A 17 12.70 -13.04 23.06
CA CYS A 17 12.30 -13.35 21.69
C CYS A 17 13.50 -13.55 20.74
N GLY A 18 14.73 -13.20 21.16
CA GLY A 18 15.92 -13.30 20.31
C GLY A 18 15.90 -12.36 19.10
N ALA A 19 15.19 -11.23 19.19
CA ALA A 19 15.11 -10.25 18.11
C ALA A 19 16.31 -9.29 18.12
N ASP A 20 16.80 -8.90 16.94
CA ASP A 20 17.97 -8.03 16.82
C ASP A 20 17.73 -6.61 17.36
N ILE A 21 16.49 -6.11 17.17
CA ILE A 21 16.08 -4.77 17.57
C ILE A 21 14.74 -4.85 18.31
N VAL A 22 14.61 -4.09 19.40
CA VAL A 22 13.33 -3.85 20.08
C VAL A 22 12.80 -2.47 19.76
N ASN A 23 11.50 -2.37 19.54
CA ASN A 23 10.78 -1.12 19.39
C ASN A 23 10.02 -0.81 20.68
N LEU A 24 10.56 0.13 21.47
CA LEU A 24 9.99 0.56 22.74
C LEU A 24 9.08 1.77 22.52
N SER A 25 7.77 1.58 22.62
CA SER A 25 6.78 2.60 22.31
C SER A 25 6.32 3.38 23.52
N ILE A 26 6.24 4.71 23.39
CA ILE A 26 5.74 5.63 24.41
C ILE A 26 4.98 6.80 23.73
N PRO A 27 3.86 7.28 24.29
CA PRO A 27 3.19 8.48 23.79
C PRO A 27 4.07 9.72 23.90
N VAL A 28 4.11 10.54 22.85
CA VAL A 28 4.91 11.77 22.79
C VAL A 28 4.09 13.04 22.54
N SER A 29 2.78 12.93 22.33
CA SER A 29 1.88 14.10 22.31
C SER A 29 1.41 14.47 23.71
N ASP A 30 1.29 15.77 24.01
CA ASP A 30 0.76 16.22 25.31
C ASP A 30 -0.62 15.64 25.59
N LEU A 31 -1.44 15.50 24.55
CA LEU A 31 -2.78 14.94 24.65
C LEU A 31 -2.73 13.52 25.23
N GLN A 32 -1.88 12.64 24.69
CA GLN A 32 -1.80 11.27 25.19
C GLN A 32 -0.97 11.18 26.49
N ILE A 33 0.10 11.94 26.63
CA ILE A 33 0.89 11.98 27.87
C ILE A 33 0.00 12.33 29.06
N PHE A 34 -0.83 13.37 28.93
CA PHE A 34 -1.73 13.80 29.98
C PHE A 34 -2.95 12.90 30.12
N ASN A 35 -3.71 12.67 29.03
CA ASN A 35 -5.03 12.01 29.14
C ASN A 35 -4.99 10.49 29.09
N LYS A 36 -4.02 9.88 28.39
CA LYS A 36 -3.94 8.41 28.22
C LYS A 36 -3.16 7.75 29.34
N ILE A 37 -2.03 8.34 29.74
CA ILE A 37 -1.11 7.73 30.73
C ILE A 37 -1.00 8.53 32.04
N ALA A 38 -1.63 9.70 32.15
CA ALA A 38 -1.60 10.54 33.36
C ALA A 38 -0.18 10.84 33.86
N ARG A 39 0.67 11.32 32.94
CA ARG A 39 2.08 11.69 33.17
C ARG A 39 2.40 13.06 32.58
N ASP A 40 3.66 13.46 32.71
CA ASP A 40 4.21 14.69 32.13
C ASP A 40 5.38 14.41 31.19
N ARG A 41 5.82 15.44 30.46
CA ARG A 41 6.95 15.37 29.53
C ARG A 41 8.25 14.90 30.21
N LYS A 42 8.51 15.34 31.45
CA LYS A 42 9.73 14.97 32.19
C LYS A 42 9.76 13.48 32.49
N TRP A 43 8.62 12.90 32.87
CA TRP A 43 8.47 11.47 33.08
C TRP A 43 8.74 10.66 31.81
N VAL A 44 8.28 11.15 30.65
CA VAL A 44 8.56 10.51 29.34
C VAL A 44 10.06 10.49 29.06
N LEU A 45 10.76 11.62 29.17
CA LEU A 45 12.21 11.69 28.93
C LEU A 45 12.99 10.77 29.88
N ASN A 46 12.66 10.78 31.18
CA ASN A 46 13.30 9.90 32.16
C ASN A 46 13.04 8.42 31.87
N THR A 47 11.84 8.09 31.38
CA THR A 47 11.48 6.71 31.02
C THR A 47 12.25 6.23 29.81
N ILE A 48 12.36 7.07 28.77
CA ILE A 48 13.20 6.79 27.58
C ILE A 48 14.65 6.57 28.01
N SER A 49 15.24 7.50 28.74
CA SER A 49 16.64 7.40 29.18
C SER A 49 16.91 6.08 29.91
N ARG A 50 16.04 5.72 30.87
CA ARG A 50 16.18 4.49 31.65
C ARG A 50 15.99 3.23 30.82
N GLN A 51 14.91 3.13 30.06
CA GLN A 51 14.53 1.90 29.35
C GLN A 51 15.40 1.63 28.12
N VAL A 52 15.84 2.67 27.43
CA VAL A 52 16.79 2.52 26.32
C VAL A 52 18.15 2.06 26.87
N SER A 53 18.67 2.69 27.93
CA SER A 53 19.96 2.29 28.53
C SER A 53 19.91 0.85 29.03
N GLU A 54 18.82 0.45 29.69
CA GLU A 54 18.62 -0.92 30.15
C GLU A 54 18.62 -1.94 28.99
N ALA A 55 17.95 -1.62 27.87
CA ALA A 55 17.98 -2.47 26.69
C ALA A 55 19.38 -2.56 26.07
N ARG A 56 20.17 -1.48 26.11
CA ARG A 56 21.57 -1.47 25.66
C ARG A 56 22.48 -2.30 26.57
N ASP A 57 22.27 -2.27 27.88
CA ASP A 57 23.00 -3.10 28.84
C ASP A 57 22.73 -4.60 28.63
N LEU A 58 21.54 -4.94 28.12
CA LEU A 58 21.19 -6.29 27.68
C LEU A 58 21.76 -6.66 26.29
N GLY A 59 22.50 -5.75 25.65
CA GLY A 59 23.11 -5.97 24.33
C GLY A 59 22.14 -5.85 23.14
N ILE A 60 20.98 -5.24 23.34
CA ILE A 60 19.91 -5.18 22.32
C ILE A 60 19.93 -3.82 21.63
N GLU A 61 19.71 -3.77 20.31
CA GLU A 61 19.50 -2.50 19.60
C GLU A 61 18.09 -1.96 19.82
N VAL A 62 17.96 -0.63 19.90
CA VAL A 62 16.69 0.02 20.27
C VAL A 62 16.21 0.96 19.18
N SER A 63 14.95 0.78 18.82
CA SER A 63 14.13 1.78 18.13
C SER A 63 13.16 2.40 19.14
N VAL A 64 13.16 3.71 19.31
CA VAL A 64 12.18 4.40 20.17
C VAL A 64 10.94 4.73 19.34
N GLY A 65 9.78 4.21 19.76
CA GLY A 65 8.49 4.48 19.15
C GLY A 65 7.82 5.72 19.75
N GLY A 66 7.77 6.80 18.99
CA GLY A 66 7.01 8.01 19.36
C GLY A 66 5.54 7.89 18.95
N GLU A 67 4.70 7.30 19.81
CA GLU A 67 3.27 7.22 19.55
C GLU A 67 2.65 8.62 19.52
N ASP A 68 1.80 8.88 18.51
CA ASP A 68 1.11 10.15 18.31
C ASP A 68 2.02 11.34 18.01
N SER A 69 3.18 11.08 17.38
CA SER A 69 4.14 12.10 16.96
C SER A 69 3.52 13.17 16.04
N SER A 70 2.51 12.82 15.24
CA SER A 70 1.83 13.77 14.37
C SER A 70 1.03 14.86 15.09
N ARG A 71 0.79 14.74 16.40
CA ARG A 71 0.14 15.78 17.21
C ARG A 71 1.05 16.32 18.32
N ALA A 72 2.28 15.86 18.39
CA ALA A 72 3.25 16.33 19.37
C ALA A 72 3.83 17.69 18.99
N ASP A 73 4.23 18.45 20.02
CA ASP A 73 5.05 19.64 19.86
C ASP A 73 6.43 19.24 19.29
N LEU A 74 6.84 19.90 18.21
CA LEU A 74 8.06 19.53 17.50
C LEU A 74 9.31 19.75 18.35
N ASN A 75 9.33 20.78 19.20
CA ASN A 75 10.43 21.02 20.13
C ASN A 75 10.57 19.88 21.15
N PHE A 76 9.45 19.37 21.66
CA PHE A 76 9.47 18.20 22.54
C PHE A 76 9.89 16.92 21.82
N LEU A 77 9.49 16.71 20.56
CA LEU A 77 9.99 15.58 19.77
C LEU A 77 11.51 15.62 19.61
N MET A 78 12.10 16.81 19.41
CA MET A 78 13.56 16.95 19.36
C MET A 78 14.22 16.57 20.70
N GLN A 79 13.64 16.99 21.84
CA GLN A 79 14.13 16.57 23.17
C GLN A 79 14.02 15.06 23.40
N VAL A 80 12.92 14.45 22.92
CA VAL A 80 12.71 13.00 22.95
C VAL A 80 13.79 12.28 22.14
N MET A 81 14.07 12.74 20.92
CA MET A 81 15.09 12.14 20.06
C MET A 81 16.50 12.33 20.62
N GLU A 82 16.83 13.51 21.15
CA GLU A 82 18.11 13.77 21.82
C GLU A 82 18.29 12.83 23.03
N THR A 83 17.26 12.70 23.87
CA THR A 83 17.28 11.80 25.03
C THR A 83 17.47 10.34 24.61
N ALA A 84 16.77 9.91 23.55
CA ALA A 84 16.91 8.58 22.99
C ALA A 84 18.33 8.34 22.44
N GLN A 85 18.89 9.32 21.71
CA GLN A 85 20.23 9.24 21.13
C GLN A 85 21.30 9.15 22.22
N ILE A 86 21.23 9.98 23.26
CA ILE A 86 22.16 9.94 24.40
C ILE A 86 22.11 8.60 25.12
N ALA A 87 20.92 8.01 25.27
CA ALA A 87 20.74 6.70 25.88
C ALA A 87 21.18 5.53 24.98
N GLY A 88 21.56 5.79 23.72
CA GLY A 88 22.08 4.80 22.79
C GLY A 88 21.03 4.15 21.89
N ALA A 89 19.87 4.78 21.68
CA ALA A 89 18.93 4.35 20.66
C ALA A 89 19.58 4.46 19.26
N ARG A 90 19.21 3.53 18.36
CA ARG A 90 19.65 3.55 16.96
C ARG A 90 18.67 4.33 16.08
N ARG A 91 17.37 4.19 16.37
CA ARG A 91 16.29 4.66 15.50
C ARG A 91 15.18 5.33 16.28
N PHE A 92 14.56 6.33 15.68
CA PHE A 92 13.31 6.92 16.14
C PHE A 92 12.19 6.64 15.14
N ARG A 93 11.07 6.10 15.62
CA ARG A 93 9.88 5.85 14.82
C ARG A 93 8.84 6.92 15.06
N PHE A 94 8.65 7.76 14.05
CA PHE A 94 7.61 8.76 13.99
C PHE A 94 6.28 8.10 13.60
N ALA A 95 5.28 8.13 14.48
CA ALA A 95 3.95 7.61 14.21
C ALA A 95 2.93 8.73 13.96
N ASP A 96 2.34 8.75 12.77
CA ASP A 96 1.07 9.43 12.53
C ASP A 96 -0.09 8.52 12.93
N THR A 97 -0.26 8.36 14.24
CA THR A 97 -1.17 7.38 14.86
C THR A 97 -2.61 7.53 14.42
N MET A 98 -3.05 8.76 14.11
CA MET A 98 -4.41 9.08 13.74
C MET A 98 -4.60 9.34 12.23
N GLY A 99 -3.55 9.21 11.43
CA GLY A 99 -3.61 9.43 9.97
C GLY A 99 -4.02 10.85 9.59
N LEU A 100 -3.50 11.86 10.29
CA LEU A 100 -3.94 13.26 10.17
C LEU A 100 -3.00 14.13 9.32
N LEU A 101 -1.81 13.64 8.98
CA LEU A 101 -0.86 14.45 8.23
C LEU A 101 -1.20 14.50 6.75
N ASP A 102 -0.84 15.62 6.14
CA ASP A 102 -0.64 15.72 4.71
C ASP A 102 0.85 15.54 4.34
N PRO A 103 1.16 15.26 3.06
CA PRO A 103 2.54 14.95 2.66
C PRO A 103 3.51 16.12 2.85
N PHE A 104 3.07 17.37 2.72
CA PHE A 104 3.94 18.54 2.86
C PHE A 104 4.31 18.77 4.32
N THR A 105 3.32 18.71 5.21
CA THR A 105 3.57 18.76 6.66
C THR A 105 4.43 17.59 7.12
N THR A 106 4.22 16.40 6.56
CA THR A 106 5.06 15.23 6.83
C THR A 106 6.51 15.48 6.44
N PHE A 107 6.74 15.98 5.22
CA PHE A 107 8.07 16.32 4.73
C PHE A 107 8.78 17.32 5.65
N ASP A 108 8.13 18.45 5.97
CA ASP A 108 8.71 19.51 6.79
C ASP A 108 9.10 19.04 8.19
N ARG A 109 8.25 18.21 8.80
CA ARG A 109 8.52 17.65 10.13
C ARG A 109 9.66 16.66 10.12
N ILE A 110 9.64 15.69 9.20
CA ILE A 110 10.71 14.68 9.11
C ILE A 110 12.04 15.33 8.76
N GLN A 111 12.06 16.32 7.86
CA GLN A 111 13.26 17.05 7.51
C GLN A 111 13.84 17.80 8.71
N GLN A 112 13.00 18.45 9.52
CA GLN A 112 13.45 19.11 10.75
C GLN A 112 14.02 18.12 11.77
N LEU A 113 13.36 16.98 11.98
CA LEU A 113 13.88 15.94 12.86
C LEU A 113 15.21 15.38 12.34
N LYS A 114 15.34 15.13 11.04
CA LYS A 114 16.57 14.61 10.44
C LYS A 114 17.74 15.58 10.56
N ARG A 115 17.49 16.89 10.48
CA ARG A 115 18.53 17.93 10.64
C ARG A 115 19.05 18.05 12.06
N ASN A 116 18.26 17.66 13.06
CA ASN A 116 18.57 17.84 14.48
C ASN A 116 18.90 16.53 15.21
N SER A 117 19.04 15.41 14.48
CA SER A 117 19.39 14.12 15.08
C SER A 117 20.13 13.20 14.10
N ASP A 118 21.08 12.44 14.65
CA ASP A 118 21.83 11.42 13.93
C ASP A 118 21.08 10.09 13.87
N LEU A 119 20.00 9.93 14.65
CA LEU A 119 19.16 8.74 14.62
C LEU A 119 18.66 8.46 13.20
N GLU A 120 18.55 7.17 12.89
CA GLU A 120 17.73 6.70 11.78
C GLU A 120 16.27 7.11 12.06
N ILE A 121 15.53 7.48 11.02
CA ILE A 121 14.11 7.85 11.15
C ILE A 121 13.26 6.81 10.43
N GLU A 122 12.29 6.27 11.15
CA GLU A 122 11.27 5.37 10.66
C GLU A 122 9.92 6.08 10.61
N ILE A 123 9.24 6.07 9.47
CA ILE A 123 7.87 6.58 9.34
C ILE A 123 6.84 5.48 9.50
N HIS A 124 5.80 5.75 10.28
CA HIS A 124 4.60 4.91 10.36
C HIS A 124 3.36 5.79 10.19
N ALA A 125 2.70 5.66 9.04
CA ALA A 125 1.52 6.44 8.70
C ALA A 125 0.27 5.56 8.66
N HIS A 126 -0.77 5.99 9.38
CA HIS A 126 -2.13 5.46 9.24
C HIS A 126 -2.88 6.15 8.10
N ASP A 127 -3.90 5.48 7.57
CA ASP A 127 -4.58 5.86 6.33
C ASP A 127 -5.98 6.45 6.52
N ASP A 128 -6.29 7.00 7.70
CA ASP A 128 -7.63 7.53 8.03
C ASP A 128 -8.14 8.60 7.05
N LEU A 129 -7.24 9.36 6.43
CA LEU A 129 -7.55 10.36 5.39
C LEU A 129 -7.15 9.91 3.96
N GLY A 130 -6.72 8.66 3.78
CA GLY A 130 -6.25 8.15 2.48
C GLY A 130 -4.90 8.69 2.03
N LEU A 131 -4.06 9.16 2.97
CA LEU A 131 -2.78 9.82 2.70
C LEU A 131 -1.56 9.02 3.18
N ALA A 132 -1.71 7.79 3.69
CA ALA A 132 -0.60 7.06 4.29
C ALA A 132 0.55 6.78 3.30
N THR A 133 0.22 6.36 2.08
CA THR A 133 1.22 6.15 1.01
C THR A 133 1.95 7.46 0.69
N ALA A 134 1.21 8.56 0.49
CA ALA A 134 1.79 9.84 0.13
C ALA A 134 2.67 10.43 1.25
N ASN A 135 2.21 10.35 2.51
CA ASN A 135 2.98 10.76 3.69
C ASN A 135 4.26 9.93 3.83
N THR A 136 4.17 8.62 3.59
CA THR A 136 5.31 7.72 3.65
C THR A 136 6.37 8.08 2.62
N LEU A 137 5.98 8.32 1.37
CA LEU A 137 6.89 8.75 0.30
C LEU A 137 7.50 10.13 0.60
N ALA A 138 6.70 11.06 1.13
CA ALA A 138 7.19 12.37 1.56
C ALA A 138 8.21 12.27 2.70
N ALA A 139 7.99 11.40 3.68
CA ALA A 139 8.95 11.16 4.75
C ALA A 139 10.28 10.61 4.21
N VAL A 140 10.26 9.66 3.26
CA VAL A 140 11.48 9.12 2.64
C VAL A 140 12.26 10.23 1.92
N THR A 141 11.57 11.05 1.13
CA THR A 141 12.22 12.19 0.44
C THR A 141 12.73 13.27 1.39
N ALA A 142 12.17 13.37 2.59
CA ALA A 142 12.65 14.24 3.68
C ALA A 142 13.84 13.65 4.46
N GLY A 143 14.22 12.39 4.21
CA GLY A 143 15.38 11.74 4.83
C GLY A 143 15.04 10.62 5.81
N ALA A 144 13.78 10.17 5.91
CA ALA A 144 13.47 8.92 6.61
C ALA A 144 14.14 7.74 5.88
N THR A 145 14.84 6.90 6.65
CA THR A 145 15.58 5.75 6.12
C THR A 145 14.80 4.45 6.24
N HIS A 146 13.73 4.44 7.03
CA HIS A 146 12.90 3.27 7.28
C HIS A 146 11.42 3.61 7.16
N VAL A 147 10.64 2.61 6.76
CA VAL A 147 9.20 2.75 6.55
C VAL A 147 8.48 1.55 7.18
N ASN A 148 7.36 1.80 7.85
CA ASN A 148 6.39 0.76 8.13
C ASN A 148 5.32 0.72 7.06
N THR A 149 5.07 -0.49 6.59
CA THR A 149 3.99 -0.83 5.68
C THR A 149 3.29 -2.08 6.16
N THR A 150 2.13 -2.35 5.59
CA THR A 150 1.45 -3.64 5.71
C THR A 150 0.98 -4.10 4.34
N VAL A 151 0.92 -5.41 4.13
CA VAL A 151 0.39 -5.96 2.88
C VAL A 151 -1.08 -5.55 2.75
N ASN A 152 -1.47 -5.04 1.58
CA ASN A 152 -2.81 -4.54 1.29
C ASN A 152 -3.25 -3.35 2.17
N GLY A 153 -2.34 -2.73 2.94
CA GLY A 153 -2.67 -1.63 3.85
C GLY A 153 -3.37 -2.06 5.13
N LEU A 154 -3.32 -3.34 5.52
CA LEU A 154 -3.97 -3.80 6.76
C LEU A 154 -3.53 -3.04 8.01
N GLY A 155 -4.44 -2.88 8.96
CA GLY A 155 -4.17 -2.24 10.25
C GLY A 155 -5.44 -1.86 10.98
N GLU A 156 -5.26 -1.09 12.05
CA GLU A 156 -6.35 -0.45 12.79
C GLU A 156 -7.11 0.53 11.88
N ARG A 157 -8.43 0.60 12.04
CA ARG A 157 -9.33 1.53 11.33
C ARG A 157 -9.19 1.43 9.80
N ALA A 158 -8.79 2.51 9.14
CA ALA A 158 -8.55 2.57 7.70
C ALA A 158 -7.25 1.87 7.27
N GLY A 159 -6.39 1.51 8.23
CA GLY A 159 -5.16 0.76 7.98
C GLY A 159 -3.90 1.61 8.00
N ASN A 160 -2.87 1.12 7.30
CA ASN A 160 -1.53 1.70 7.21
C ASN A 160 -1.12 1.86 5.74
N ALA A 161 0.02 2.52 5.50
CA ALA A 161 0.64 2.57 4.18
C ALA A 161 0.81 1.17 3.56
N PRO A 162 0.18 0.87 2.40
CA PRO A 162 0.29 -0.43 1.77
C PRO A 162 1.69 -0.71 1.21
N LEU A 163 2.22 -1.90 1.48
CA LEU A 163 3.56 -2.34 1.06
C LEU A 163 3.76 -2.18 -0.45
N GLU A 164 2.83 -2.73 -1.22
CA GLU A 164 2.87 -2.77 -2.67
C GLU A 164 2.84 -1.35 -3.29
N GLU A 165 2.14 -0.42 -2.66
CA GLU A 165 2.06 0.97 -3.13
C GLU A 165 3.35 1.74 -2.84
N VAL A 166 3.89 1.60 -1.63
CA VAL A 166 5.12 2.28 -1.23
C VAL A 166 6.31 1.78 -2.05
N VAL A 167 6.45 0.47 -2.24
CA VAL A 167 7.56 -0.10 -3.03
C VAL A 167 7.51 0.38 -4.48
N MET A 168 6.34 0.31 -5.12
CA MET A 168 6.21 0.76 -6.51
C MET A 168 6.33 2.29 -6.63
N GLY A 169 5.83 3.04 -5.65
CA GLY A 169 5.98 4.49 -5.58
C GLY A 169 7.45 4.91 -5.47
N LEU A 170 8.22 4.29 -4.57
CA LEU A 170 9.66 4.54 -4.42
C LEU A 170 10.43 4.26 -5.70
N ARG A 171 10.16 3.12 -6.36
CA ARG A 171 10.78 2.74 -7.63
C ARG A 171 10.47 3.75 -8.75
N HIS A 172 9.19 3.96 -9.04
CA HIS A 172 8.80 4.70 -10.25
C HIS A 172 8.84 6.22 -10.10
N LEU A 173 8.67 6.76 -8.90
CA LEU A 173 8.68 8.21 -8.69
C LEU A 173 10.06 8.75 -8.31
N TYR A 174 10.87 7.95 -7.62
CA TYR A 174 12.15 8.40 -7.06
C TYR A 174 13.35 7.55 -7.46
N GLY A 175 13.17 6.47 -8.22
CA GLY A 175 14.26 5.58 -8.62
C GLY A 175 14.90 4.84 -7.44
N ILE A 176 14.17 4.69 -6.33
CA ILE A 176 14.67 4.06 -5.09
C ILE A 176 14.24 2.60 -5.09
N GLU A 177 15.22 1.69 -5.16
CA GLU A 177 15.01 0.25 -5.05
C GLU A 177 15.03 -0.20 -3.58
N THR A 178 14.02 -0.96 -3.18
CA THR A 178 13.87 -1.47 -1.80
C THR A 178 14.44 -2.88 -1.61
N GLY A 179 14.82 -3.55 -2.69
CA GLY A 179 15.22 -4.97 -2.68
C GLY A 179 14.04 -5.96 -2.60
N ILE A 180 12.80 -5.48 -2.56
CA ILE A 180 11.60 -6.32 -2.51
C ILE A 180 11.27 -6.84 -3.91
N ASN A 181 11.03 -8.14 -4.03
CA ASN A 181 10.58 -8.76 -5.28
C ASN A 181 9.09 -8.48 -5.52
N ALA A 182 8.80 -7.41 -6.24
CA ALA A 182 7.44 -6.98 -6.58
C ALA A 182 6.62 -8.02 -7.36
N ARG A 183 7.27 -8.98 -8.04
CA ARG A 183 6.58 -10.08 -8.74
C ARG A 183 5.81 -11.00 -7.80
N CYS A 184 6.16 -11.02 -6.51
CA CYS A 184 5.48 -11.80 -5.48
C CYS A 184 4.28 -11.08 -4.86
N PHE A 185 3.98 -9.83 -5.25
CA PHE A 185 2.86 -9.08 -4.68
C PHE A 185 1.50 -9.78 -4.81
N PRO A 186 1.12 -10.38 -5.96
CA PRO A 186 -0.15 -11.10 -6.05
C PRO A 186 -0.26 -12.21 -5.00
N GLU A 187 0.78 -13.05 -4.87
CA GLU A 187 0.76 -14.20 -3.96
C GLU A 187 0.71 -13.79 -2.48
N ILE A 188 1.55 -12.85 -2.06
CA ILE A 188 1.54 -12.38 -0.66
C ILE A 188 0.25 -11.63 -0.31
N SER A 189 -0.30 -10.87 -1.26
CA SER A 189 -1.58 -10.18 -1.08
C SER A 189 -2.72 -11.16 -0.88
N GLU A 190 -2.78 -12.27 -1.62
CA GLU A 190 -3.81 -13.29 -1.41
C GLU A 190 -3.61 -14.12 -0.16
N LEU A 191 -2.36 -14.45 0.19
CA LEU A 191 -2.07 -15.11 1.46
C LEU A 191 -2.61 -14.30 2.64
N VAL A 192 -2.36 -12.98 2.62
CA VAL A 192 -2.81 -12.07 3.67
C VAL A 192 -4.33 -11.84 3.62
N ALA A 193 -4.94 -11.77 2.43
CA ALA A 193 -6.39 -11.66 2.28
C ALA A 193 -7.11 -12.89 2.87
N CYS A 194 -6.61 -14.09 2.57
CA CYS A 194 -7.11 -15.34 3.15
C CYS A 194 -6.92 -15.39 4.67
N ALA A 195 -5.72 -15.07 5.16
CA ALA A 195 -5.42 -15.13 6.60
C ALA A 195 -6.22 -14.12 7.43
N SER A 196 -6.46 -12.93 6.89
CA SER A 196 -7.21 -11.86 7.57
C SER A 196 -8.73 -11.93 7.37
N GLY A 197 -9.20 -12.75 6.44
CA GLY A 197 -10.61 -12.79 6.02
C GLY A 197 -11.09 -11.51 5.32
N ARG A 198 -10.17 -10.67 4.84
CA ARG A 198 -10.47 -9.41 4.15
C ARG A 198 -10.12 -9.53 2.67
N PRO A 199 -11.11 -9.62 1.76
CA PRO A 199 -10.85 -9.78 0.34
C PRO A 199 -10.18 -8.53 -0.25
N ILE A 200 -9.34 -8.73 -1.28
CA ILE A 200 -8.71 -7.62 -2.00
C ILE A 200 -9.77 -6.89 -2.84
N PRO A 201 -9.95 -5.57 -2.68
CA PRO A 201 -10.80 -4.80 -3.58
C PRO A 201 -10.30 -4.90 -5.02
N ALA A 202 -11.22 -5.06 -5.97
CA ALA A 202 -10.87 -5.20 -7.39
C ALA A 202 -10.06 -3.99 -7.92
N ASN A 203 -10.31 -2.79 -7.38
CA ASN A 203 -9.62 -1.55 -7.71
C ASN A 203 -8.46 -1.19 -6.76
N LYS A 204 -8.02 -2.10 -5.87
CA LYS A 204 -6.87 -1.85 -4.99
C LYS A 204 -5.63 -1.57 -5.83
N CYS A 205 -4.93 -0.47 -5.54
CA CYS A 205 -3.72 -0.09 -6.27
C CYS A 205 -2.72 -1.26 -6.35
N ILE A 206 -2.07 -1.41 -7.50
CA ILE A 206 -1.05 -2.44 -7.83
C ILE A 206 -1.59 -3.88 -7.90
N VAL A 207 -2.29 -4.35 -6.86
CA VAL A 207 -2.66 -5.77 -6.70
C VAL A 207 -4.12 -6.09 -7.03
N GLY A 208 -5.00 -5.10 -7.13
CA GLY A 208 -6.41 -5.31 -7.44
C GLY A 208 -6.63 -5.94 -8.81
N SER A 209 -7.61 -6.85 -8.92
CA SER A 209 -7.90 -7.60 -10.15
C SER A 209 -8.19 -6.72 -11.38
N SER A 210 -8.64 -5.48 -11.19
CA SER A 210 -9.04 -4.56 -12.25
C SER A 210 -7.97 -3.55 -12.67
N VAL A 211 -6.83 -3.43 -11.97
CA VAL A 211 -5.87 -2.33 -12.21
C VAL A 211 -5.10 -2.41 -13.54
N PHE A 212 -4.97 -3.61 -14.12
CA PHE A 212 -4.39 -3.83 -15.45
C PHE A 212 -5.44 -4.26 -16.49
N THR A 213 -6.70 -3.90 -16.22
CA THR A 213 -7.83 -4.32 -17.03
C THR A 213 -8.36 -3.15 -17.87
N HIS A 214 -8.49 -3.35 -19.18
CA HIS A 214 -8.95 -2.33 -20.13
C HIS A 214 -10.25 -2.74 -20.82
N GLU A 215 -11.29 -1.91 -20.69
CA GLU A 215 -12.62 -2.13 -21.31
C GLU A 215 -12.87 -1.18 -22.50
N SER A 216 -12.44 0.08 -22.36
CA SER A 216 -12.80 1.15 -23.28
C SER A 216 -12.15 0.96 -24.65
N GLY A 217 -12.96 0.98 -25.71
CA GLY A 217 -12.46 0.83 -27.09
C GLY A 217 -11.37 1.84 -27.47
N ILE A 218 -11.40 3.06 -26.93
CA ILE A 218 -10.36 4.07 -27.16
C ILE A 218 -9.04 3.74 -26.43
N HIS A 219 -9.11 3.19 -25.22
CA HIS A 219 -7.91 2.81 -24.46
C HIS A 219 -7.24 1.60 -25.11
N ILE A 220 -8.06 0.62 -25.53
CA ILE A 220 -7.58 -0.58 -26.22
C ILE A 220 -6.92 -0.21 -27.55
N ASP A 221 -7.54 0.66 -28.35
CA ASP A 221 -6.94 1.11 -29.61
C ASP A 221 -5.61 1.85 -29.38
N GLY A 222 -5.51 2.68 -28.34
CA GLY A 222 -4.26 3.35 -27.97
C GLY A 222 -3.17 2.39 -27.49
N LEU A 223 -3.50 1.39 -26.68
CA LEU A 223 -2.57 0.34 -26.23
C LEU A 223 -2.03 -0.50 -27.40
N LEU A 224 -2.91 -0.88 -28.34
CA LEU A 224 -2.52 -1.67 -29.52
C LEU A 224 -1.58 -0.88 -30.44
N LYS A 225 -1.68 0.44 -30.46
CA LYS A 225 -0.77 1.32 -31.21
C LYS A 225 0.56 1.50 -30.49
N ASN A 226 0.51 1.80 -29.20
CA ASN A 226 1.67 1.87 -28.32
C ASN A 226 1.22 1.66 -26.87
N VAL A 227 1.77 0.63 -26.22
CA VAL A 227 1.43 0.25 -24.86
C VAL A 227 1.66 1.38 -23.84
N THR A 228 2.65 2.25 -24.08
CA THR A 228 2.99 3.36 -23.16
C THR A 228 1.90 4.44 -23.07
N ASN A 229 0.93 4.46 -23.99
CA ASN A 229 -0.15 5.45 -23.98
C ASN A 229 -1.07 5.32 -22.74
N TYR A 230 -1.24 4.09 -22.23
CA TYR A 230 -2.15 3.80 -21.11
C TYR A 230 -1.52 2.83 -20.09
N GLN A 231 -0.19 2.72 -20.10
CA GLN A 231 0.57 1.92 -19.16
C GLN A 231 1.46 2.84 -18.33
N ASN A 232 1.23 2.89 -17.02
CA ASN A 232 2.07 3.60 -16.07
C ASN A 232 3.39 2.86 -15.79
N PHE A 233 3.35 1.54 -15.65
CA PHE A 233 4.51 0.65 -15.57
C PHE A 233 4.15 -0.73 -16.14
N ASP A 234 5.13 -1.56 -16.48
CA ASP A 234 4.86 -2.87 -17.08
C ASP A 234 4.23 -3.82 -16.02
N PRO A 235 3.02 -4.37 -16.23
CA PRO A 235 2.42 -5.32 -15.31
C PRO A 235 3.33 -6.52 -14.97
N ALA A 236 4.26 -6.88 -15.87
CA ALA A 236 5.22 -7.95 -15.64
C ALA A 236 6.17 -7.66 -14.46
N GLU A 237 6.39 -6.39 -14.11
CA GLU A 237 7.17 -5.97 -12.93
C GLU A 237 6.55 -6.46 -11.62
N VAL A 238 5.23 -6.62 -11.60
CA VAL A 238 4.46 -7.13 -10.45
C VAL A 238 3.88 -8.53 -10.69
N GLY A 239 4.44 -9.26 -11.66
CA GLY A 239 4.03 -10.64 -11.96
C GLY A 239 2.66 -10.77 -12.59
N ARG A 240 2.19 -9.73 -13.31
CA ARG A 240 0.88 -9.67 -13.93
C ARG A 240 0.97 -9.36 -15.42
N GLU A 241 -0.17 -9.37 -16.09
CA GLU A 241 -0.34 -9.03 -17.50
C GLU A 241 -1.58 -8.15 -17.71
N HIS A 242 -1.64 -7.45 -18.83
CA HIS A 242 -2.85 -6.72 -19.21
C HIS A 242 -4.00 -7.67 -19.55
N CYS A 243 -5.17 -7.39 -18.99
CA CYS A 243 -6.40 -8.09 -19.32
C CYS A 243 -7.31 -7.20 -20.17
N LEU A 244 -7.80 -7.72 -21.29
CA LEU A 244 -8.82 -7.05 -22.10
C LEU A 244 -10.18 -7.60 -21.74
N VAL A 245 -11.09 -6.76 -21.27
CA VAL A 245 -12.46 -7.16 -20.92
C VAL A 245 -13.48 -6.57 -21.87
N LEU A 246 -14.56 -7.33 -22.08
CA LEU A 246 -15.69 -6.92 -22.88
C LEU A 246 -16.78 -6.31 -22.00
N GLY A 247 -17.36 -5.19 -22.39
CA GLY A 247 -18.34 -4.48 -21.58
C GLY A 247 -19.13 -3.45 -22.37
N LYS A 248 -19.79 -2.55 -21.63
CA LYS A 248 -20.65 -1.51 -22.21
C LYS A 248 -19.88 -0.54 -23.12
N HIS A 249 -18.58 -0.35 -22.88
CA HIS A 249 -17.71 0.55 -23.66
C HIS A 249 -16.86 -0.16 -24.72
N SER A 250 -17.08 -1.47 -24.95
CA SER A 250 -16.33 -2.19 -25.96
C SER A 250 -16.64 -1.72 -27.38
N GLY A 251 -15.62 -1.82 -28.23
CA GLY A 251 -15.71 -1.64 -29.67
C GLY A 251 -15.51 -2.95 -30.43
N SER A 252 -15.75 -2.93 -31.73
CA SER A 252 -15.65 -4.11 -32.62
C SER A 252 -14.28 -4.81 -32.55
N LYS A 253 -13.19 -4.04 -32.46
CA LYS A 253 -11.83 -4.59 -32.34
C LYS A 253 -11.64 -5.42 -31.06
N SER A 254 -12.21 -4.98 -29.94
CA SER A 254 -12.14 -5.69 -28.66
C SER A 254 -12.87 -7.03 -28.74
N VAL A 255 -14.03 -7.05 -29.39
CA VAL A 255 -14.82 -8.27 -29.62
C VAL A 255 -14.05 -9.24 -30.51
N LEU A 256 -13.51 -8.79 -31.64
CA LEU A 256 -12.69 -9.62 -32.52
C LEU A 256 -11.51 -10.26 -31.78
N ASN A 257 -10.77 -9.48 -30.98
CA ASN A 257 -9.64 -9.99 -30.21
C ASN A 257 -10.06 -11.04 -29.18
N ALA A 258 -11.13 -10.78 -28.43
CA ALA A 258 -11.64 -11.71 -27.41
C ALA A 258 -12.11 -13.03 -28.03
N TYR A 259 -12.82 -13.01 -29.16
CA TYR A 259 -13.27 -14.22 -29.84
C TYR A 259 -12.13 -14.97 -30.53
N ALA A 260 -11.12 -14.27 -31.07
CA ALA A 260 -9.92 -14.90 -31.61
C ALA A 260 -9.17 -15.70 -30.52
N LYS A 261 -9.11 -15.20 -29.27
CA LYS A 261 -8.56 -15.96 -28.12
C LYS A 261 -9.37 -17.21 -27.76
N LEU A 262 -10.66 -17.23 -28.11
CA LEU A 262 -11.52 -18.42 -27.98
C LEU A 262 -11.45 -19.35 -29.20
N GLY A 263 -10.64 -19.02 -30.20
CA GLY A 263 -10.55 -19.77 -31.46
C GLY A 263 -11.72 -19.54 -32.42
N ILE A 264 -12.47 -18.45 -32.26
CA ILE A 264 -13.66 -18.12 -33.07
C ILE A 264 -13.37 -16.89 -33.93
N LEU A 265 -13.51 -17.03 -35.24
CA LEU A 265 -13.42 -15.93 -36.19
C LEU A 265 -14.82 -15.38 -36.44
N LEU A 266 -14.98 -14.06 -36.32
CA LEU A 266 -16.26 -13.38 -36.52
C LEU A 266 -16.21 -12.51 -37.78
N ASN A 267 -17.30 -12.48 -38.53
CA ASN A 267 -17.55 -11.49 -39.57
C ASN A 267 -18.17 -10.19 -39.01
N ASP A 268 -18.24 -9.13 -39.82
CA ASP A 268 -18.72 -7.81 -39.37
C ASP A 268 -20.17 -7.82 -38.84
N ALA A 269 -21.05 -8.65 -39.42
CA ALA A 269 -22.43 -8.76 -38.98
C ALA A 269 -22.53 -9.46 -37.61
N GLU A 270 -21.76 -10.53 -37.41
CA GLU A 270 -21.65 -11.24 -36.14
C GLU A 270 -21.08 -10.35 -35.05
N VAL A 271 -20.00 -9.60 -35.36
CA VAL A 271 -19.40 -8.64 -34.41
C VAL A 271 -20.41 -7.62 -33.95
N LYS A 272 -21.19 -7.02 -34.86
CA LYS A 272 -22.21 -6.01 -34.52
C LYS A 272 -23.32 -6.59 -33.62
N SER A 273 -23.80 -7.79 -33.93
CA SER A 273 -24.82 -8.49 -33.13
C SER A 273 -24.31 -8.81 -31.72
N ILE A 274 -23.15 -9.46 -31.64
CA ILE A 274 -22.51 -9.86 -30.38
C ILE A 274 -22.18 -8.64 -29.53
N LEU A 275 -21.70 -7.55 -30.14
CA LEU A 275 -21.42 -6.31 -29.43
C LEU A 275 -22.67 -5.74 -28.75
N GLY A 276 -23.83 -5.81 -29.41
CA GLY A 276 -25.12 -5.46 -28.80
C GLY A 276 -25.44 -6.32 -27.57
N ARG A 277 -25.26 -7.65 -27.68
CA ARG A 277 -25.48 -8.59 -26.57
C ARG A 277 -24.56 -8.35 -25.38
N ILE A 278 -23.27 -8.11 -25.65
CA ILE A 278 -22.26 -7.79 -24.63
C ILE A 278 -22.67 -6.53 -23.87
N ARG A 279 -23.06 -5.46 -24.57
CA ARG A 279 -23.48 -4.21 -23.93
C ARG A 279 -24.71 -4.41 -23.06
N ASN A 280 -25.71 -5.13 -23.57
CA ASN A 280 -26.92 -5.43 -22.82
C ASN A 280 -26.63 -6.24 -21.55
N HIS A 281 -25.80 -7.28 -21.65
CA HIS A 281 -25.38 -8.07 -20.50
C HIS A 281 -24.66 -7.23 -19.45
N ALA A 282 -23.69 -6.41 -19.87
CA ALA A 282 -22.93 -5.55 -18.97
C ALA A 282 -23.82 -4.51 -18.26
N ILE A 283 -24.80 -3.95 -18.97
CA ILE A 283 -25.73 -2.97 -18.40
C ILE A 283 -26.69 -3.62 -17.40
N ALA A 284 -27.25 -4.78 -17.75
CA ALA A 284 -28.25 -5.49 -16.96
C ALA A 284 -27.64 -6.15 -15.71
N ASN A 285 -26.49 -6.81 -15.86
CA ASN A 285 -25.88 -7.60 -14.78
C ASN A 285 -24.78 -6.85 -14.02
N LYS A 286 -24.36 -5.67 -14.49
CA LYS A 286 -23.22 -4.91 -13.95
C LYS A 286 -21.92 -5.73 -13.90
N GLN A 287 -21.77 -6.71 -14.79
CA GLN A 287 -20.64 -7.64 -14.84
C GLN A 287 -20.13 -7.80 -16.28
N THR A 288 -18.84 -8.11 -16.40
CA THR A 288 -18.22 -8.50 -17.66
C THR A 288 -18.65 -9.94 -18.01
N PRO A 289 -19.07 -10.23 -19.26
CA PRO A 289 -19.40 -11.58 -19.68
C PRO A 289 -18.17 -12.50 -19.61
N ASN A 290 -18.33 -13.67 -19.00
CA ASN A 290 -17.29 -14.69 -18.96
C ASN A 290 -17.23 -15.51 -20.27
N ALA A 291 -16.27 -16.43 -20.39
CA ALA A 291 -16.12 -17.25 -21.59
C ALA A 291 -17.37 -18.07 -21.94
N GLY A 292 -18.15 -18.50 -20.94
CA GLY A 292 -19.43 -19.17 -21.14
C GLY A 292 -20.51 -18.25 -21.72
N ASP A 293 -20.59 -17.02 -21.21
CA ASP A 293 -21.50 -15.99 -21.76
C ASP A 293 -21.16 -15.67 -23.22
N LEU A 294 -19.89 -15.54 -23.56
CA LEU A 294 -19.44 -15.27 -24.93
C LEU A 294 -19.82 -16.41 -25.88
N LYS A 295 -19.57 -17.67 -25.49
CA LYS A 295 -20.01 -18.84 -26.29
C LYS A 295 -21.53 -18.85 -26.49
N ARG A 296 -22.30 -18.51 -25.45
CA ARG A 296 -23.76 -18.38 -25.55
C ARG A 296 -24.17 -17.29 -26.54
N PHE A 297 -23.57 -16.09 -26.47
CA PHE A 297 -23.88 -14.98 -27.38
C PHE A 297 -23.55 -15.30 -28.85
N TYR A 298 -22.49 -16.08 -29.09
CA TYR A 298 -22.15 -16.55 -30.42
C TYR A 298 -23.21 -17.53 -30.95
N ALA A 299 -23.56 -18.55 -30.16
CA ALA A 299 -24.60 -19.51 -30.53
C ALA A 299 -25.95 -18.82 -30.84
N GLU A 300 -26.36 -17.87 -30.00
CA GLU A 300 -27.59 -17.08 -30.20
C GLU A 300 -27.53 -16.19 -31.46
N THR A 301 -26.34 -15.80 -31.91
CA THR A 301 -26.15 -15.02 -33.14
C THR A 301 -26.27 -15.91 -34.38
N LEU A 302 -25.73 -17.13 -34.34
CA LEU A 302 -25.86 -18.11 -35.42
C LEU A 302 -27.32 -18.54 -35.66
N SER A 303 -28.14 -18.57 -34.62
CA SER A 303 -29.57 -18.92 -34.71
C SER A 303 -30.44 -17.86 -35.41
N ILE A 304 -29.92 -16.65 -35.62
CA ILE A 304 -30.68 -15.49 -36.11
C ILE A 304 -30.16 -15.03 -37.48
N LEU A 305 -28.89 -15.26 -37.79
CA LEU A 305 -28.31 -14.93 -39.10
C LEU A 305 -28.62 -16.05 -40.12
N PRO A 306 -28.98 -15.71 -41.37
CA PRO A 306 -29.13 -16.71 -42.42
C PRO A 306 -27.79 -17.46 -42.63
N PRO A 307 -27.81 -18.74 -43.02
CA PRO A 307 -26.58 -19.51 -43.22
C PRO A 307 -25.68 -18.82 -44.26
N PRO A 308 -24.35 -18.85 -44.07
CA PRO A 308 -23.43 -18.28 -45.04
C PRO A 308 -23.61 -18.99 -46.39
N HIS A 309 -23.76 -18.19 -47.45
CA HIS A 309 -23.80 -18.64 -48.85
C HIS A 309 -22.43 -19.10 -49.33
#